data_AF-A0AAD1WQM9-F1
#
_entry.id   AF-A0AAD1WQM9-F1
#
_cell.length_a   1.000
_cell.length_b   1.000
_cell.length_c   1.000
_cell.angle_alpha   90.00
_cell.angle_beta   90.00
_cell.angle_gamma   90.00
#
_symmetry.space_group_name_H-M   'P 1'
#
loop_
_entity.id
_entity.type
_entity.pdbx_description
1 polymer ?
#
loop_
_entity_poly.entity_id
_entity_poly.type
_entity_poly.pdbx_seq_one_letter_code
_entity_poly.pdbx_strand_id
1 'polypeptide(L)'
;MYRCTIFVLLLINISWINSTTSTDLFYPYGSALDTICQKIDDGSSPIIYSTTPIPLFGRLYSFLYVNHNGLVSFSEPISQFTPSIIPMATWNPYLAPFWGDVDNRLTGDIYYRQSMDSSLQARATSDIRAYFNSSSFTSRWVFVATWDRVAYYGSVVSQQQTNTFQVVLTTDGNATFVLFNYGTIQWTTGTASGGVSGLGGTPALVGVYSGNVSSFYTLPGSMTSDILNVTSTSNVQVPGRWALEIDKYNPEFTVHESPGGSWVNSSVDVTNATGNVSTTTTTSSTTTTTPTTTTTTTTTLDTTTTTLDTMTTALATTTTDLVTTTMILDTTTTTLDITTTTLDTTTTTPATTTTTLDTTTTDLVTTTMILDTTTTTLDITTTTLDTTTTTPATTTTTLDTTTTDLVTTTMILDTTTTTLDITTTTLDTTTTTPATTTTTLDTTTTDLVQLQ
;
A
#
# COMPACT_ATOMS: atom_id res chain seq x y z
N MET A 1 47.45 67.89 30.76
CA MET A 1 47.46 66.78 29.78
C MET A 1 46.94 65.53 30.49
N TYR A 2 45.62 65.36 30.57
CA TYR A 2 44.98 64.19 31.19
C TYR A 2 44.15 63.47 30.12
N ARG A 3 44.50 62.20 29.89
CA ARG A 3 43.89 61.33 28.89
C ARG A 3 42.54 60.84 29.40
N CYS A 4 41.49 61.12 28.64
CA CYS A 4 40.14 60.63 28.87
C CYS A 4 40.01 59.26 28.20
N THR A 5 39.96 58.18 29.00
CA THR A 5 39.76 56.82 28.51
C THR A 5 38.27 56.54 28.43
N ILE A 6 37.71 56.46 27.22
CA ILE A 6 36.32 56.07 26.98
C ILE A 6 36.22 54.55 27.10
N PHE A 7 35.45 54.07 28.07
CA PHE A 7 35.04 52.67 28.17
C PHE A 7 33.87 52.43 27.21
N VAL A 8 34.08 51.63 26.16
CA VAL A 8 33.00 51.13 25.30
C VAL A 8 32.48 49.84 25.92
N LEU A 9 31.26 49.88 26.48
CA LEU A 9 30.52 48.71 26.93
C LEU A 9 29.99 47.97 25.69
N LEU A 10 30.58 46.83 25.38
CA LEU A 10 30.10 45.91 24.34
C LEU A 10 28.90 45.13 24.90
N LEU A 11 27.68 45.54 24.55
CA LEU A 11 26.47 44.77 24.82
C LEU A 11 26.45 43.55 23.88
N ILE A 12 26.79 42.39 24.41
CA ILE A 12 26.60 41.10 23.73
C ILE A 12 25.10 40.85 23.69
N ASN A 13 24.50 41.01 22.51
CA ASN A 13 23.18 40.47 22.23
C ASN A 13 23.31 38.94 22.20
N ILE A 14 22.93 38.28 23.30
CA ILE A 14 22.67 36.84 23.29
C ILE A 14 21.35 36.66 22.56
N SER A 15 21.43 36.57 21.23
CA SER A 15 20.34 36.04 20.43
C SER A 15 20.14 34.60 20.87
N TRP A 16 19.04 34.33 21.58
CA TRP A 16 18.54 32.98 21.74
C TRP A 16 18.49 32.35 20.35
N ILE A 17 19.19 31.23 20.17
CA ILE A 17 19.03 30.40 18.98
C ILE A 17 17.61 29.86 19.06
N ASN A 18 16.67 30.56 18.42
CA ASN A 18 15.41 29.95 18.06
C ASN A 18 15.77 28.77 17.16
N SER A 19 15.61 27.56 17.67
CA SER A 19 15.62 26.35 16.86
C SER A 19 14.55 26.54 15.80
N THR A 20 14.95 26.95 14.59
CA THR A 20 14.07 27.06 13.44
C THR A 20 13.62 25.65 13.11
N THR A 21 12.41 25.29 13.54
CA THR A 21 11.70 24.13 13.00
C THR A 21 11.64 24.33 11.48
N SER A 22 12.12 23.32 10.74
CA SER A 22 11.96 23.30 9.29
C SER A 22 10.46 23.40 8.99
N THR A 23 10.05 24.49 8.35
CA THR A 23 8.64 24.76 8.01
C THR A 23 8.12 23.89 6.87
N ASP A 24 8.98 23.06 6.26
CA ASP A 24 8.58 22.16 5.20
C ASP A 24 7.79 20.98 5.76
N LEU A 25 6.63 20.72 5.18
CA LEU A 25 5.78 19.59 5.55
C LEU A 25 6.49 18.24 5.31
N PHE A 26 7.25 18.13 4.22
CA PHE A 26 7.95 16.90 3.86
C PHE A 26 9.36 16.86 4.44
N TYR A 27 9.78 15.67 4.88
CA TYR A 27 11.19 15.35 5.11
C TYR A 27 11.89 15.24 3.76
N PRO A 28 13.18 15.61 3.63
CA PRO A 28 13.86 15.61 2.35
C PRO A 28 13.85 14.21 1.73
N TYR A 29 13.45 14.15 0.47
CA TYR A 29 13.35 12.95 -0.35
C TYR A 29 13.77 13.22 -1.78
N GLY A 30 14.02 12.15 -2.55
CA GLY A 30 14.28 12.19 -3.98
C GLY A 30 15.52 11.38 -4.39
N SER A 31 15.72 11.22 -5.70
CA SER A 31 16.73 10.33 -6.29
C SER A 31 18.18 10.64 -5.90
N ALA A 32 18.48 11.86 -5.47
CA ALA A 32 19.81 12.23 -4.99
C ALA A 32 20.12 11.70 -3.57
N LEU A 33 19.09 11.34 -2.80
CA LEU A 33 19.19 10.95 -1.40
C LEU A 33 18.74 9.51 -1.15
N ASP A 34 17.80 9.02 -1.95
CA ASP A 34 16.99 7.86 -1.62
C ASP A 34 17.15 6.73 -2.63
N THR A 35 16.79 5.52 -2.19
CA THR A 35 16.55 4.40 -3.10
C THR A 35 15.20 4.59 -3.78
N ILE A 36 15.13 4.29 -5.08
CA ILE A 36 13.91 4.37 -5.87
C ILE A 36 13.36 2.96 -6.13
N CYS A 37 12.06 2.75 -5.90
CA CYS A 37 11.38 1.53 -6.31
C CYS A 37 11.27 1.45 -7.84
N GLN A 38 11.06 0.23 -8.35
CA GLN A 38 10.84 0.03 -9.78
C GLN A 38 9.49 0.63 -10.22
N LYS A 39 9.36 0.84 -11.53
CA LYS A 39 8.13 1.28 -12.17
C LYS A 39 7.26 0.06 -12.49
N ILE A 40 6.49 -0.39 -11.50
CA ILE A 40 5.63 -1.58 -11.58
C ILE A 40 4.31 -1.29 -10.87
N ASP A 41 3.31 -2.09 -11.18
CA ASP A 41 1.94 -1.96 -10.65
C ASP A 41 1.92 -2.35 -9.17
N ASP A 42 1.84 -3.66 -8.93
CA ASP A 42 1.92 -4.26 -7.62
C ASP A 42 3.33 -4.76 -7.36
N GLY A 43 3.92 -4.27 -6.26
CA GLY A 43 5.19 -4.79 -5.82
C GLY A 43 5.63 -4.24 -4.49
N SER A 44 6.85 -4.59 -4.12
CA SER A 44 7.48 -4.13 -2.89
C SER A 44 8.98 -3.98 -3.07
N SER A 45 9.60 -3.19 -2.19
CA SER A 45 11.05 -3.19 -2.03
C SER A 45 11.53 -4.59 -1.62
N PRO A 46 12.83 -4.90 -1.82
CA PRO A 46 13.49 -5.94 -1.04
C PRO A 46 13.36 -5.68 0.46
N ILE A 47 13.70 -6.68 1.29
CA ILE A 47 13.79 -6.52 2.73
C ILE A 47 14.77 -5.39 3.11
N ILE A 48 14.33 -4.46 3.96
CA ILE A 48 15.14 -3.35 4.46
C ILE A 48 15.49 -3.64 5.90
N TYR A 49 16.71 -4.13 6.16
CA TYR A 49 17.19 -4.36 7.53
C TYR A 49 17.43 -3.04 8.24
N SER A 50 16.75 -2.83 9.37
CA SER A 50 16.93 -1.65 10.20
C SER A 50 18.24 -1.73 10.98
N THR A 51 18.96 -0.61 11.02
CA THR A 51 20.18 -0.45 11.84
C THR A 51 19.88 -0.23 13.32
N THR A 52 18.63 0.04 13.69
CA THR A 52 18.15 0.17 15.07
C THR A 52 16.88 -0.66 15.26
N PRO A 53 16.72 -1.42 16.35
CA PRO A 53 15.46 -2.12 16.64
C PRO A 53 14.28 -1.15 16.62
N ILE A 54 13.15 -1.59 16.08
CA ILE A 54 11.92 -0.80 15.94
C ILE A 54 10.87 -1.37 16.89
N PRO A 55 10.70 -0.81 18.09
CA PRO A 55 9.51 -1.04 18.92
C PRO A 55 8.25 -0.63 18.16
N LEU A 56 7.32 -1.56 17.98
CA LEU A 56 6.08 -1.34 17.26
C LEU A 56 5.01 -2.26 17.85
N PHE A 57 3.92 -1.70 18.36
CA PHE A 57 2.79 -2.43 18.97
C PHE A 57 3.22 -3.46 20.04
N GLY A 58 4.17 -3.10 20.90
CA GLY A 58 4.71 -3.95 21.96
C GLY A 58 5.65 -5.06 21.48
N ARG A 59 6.04 -5.06 20.20
CA ARG A 59 6.98 -6.01 19.60
C ARG A 59 8.18 -5.29 19.02
N LEU A 60 9.30 -6.01 18.89
CA LEU A 60 10.51 -5.47 18.26
C LEU A 60 10.64 -6.02 16.84
N TYR A 61 10.82 -5.14 15.87
CA TYR A 61 11.11 -5.47 14.48
C TYR A 61 12.51 -5.02 14.11
N SER A 62 13.13 -5.76 13.19
CA SER A 62 14.49 -5.49 12.70
C SER A 62 14.54 -5.26 11.20
N PHE A 63 13.38 -5.30 10.52
CA PHE A 63 13.27 -5.04 9.11
C PHE A 63 11.88 -4.53 8.76
N LEU A 64 11.76 -3.97 7.55
CA LEU A 64 10.51 -3.51 6.97
C LEU A 64 10.54 -3.65 5.44
N TYR A 65 9.39 -3.45 4.81
CA TYR A 65 9.21 -3.40 3.36
C TYR A 65 8.41 -2.17 2.97
N VAL A 66 8.73 -1.55 1.83
CA VAL A 66 7.93 -0.48 1.23
C VAL A 66 7.13 -1.08 0.09
N ASN A 67 5.81 -0.92 0.11
CA ASN A 67 4.91 -1.47 -0.90
C ASN A 67 4.44 -0.36 -1.85
N HIS A 68 4.17 -0.73 -3.11
CA HIS A 68 3.80 0.23 -4.15
C HIS A 68 2.46 0.91 -3.85
N ASN A 69 1.51 0.14 -3.34
CA ASN A 69 0.16 0.52 -2.93
C ASN A 69 0.10 1.35 -1.64
N GLY A 70 1.19 1.96 -1.19
CA GLY A 70 1.16 2.95 -0.10
C GLY A 70 1.21 2.38 1.32
N LEU A 71 1.88 1.24 1.49
CA LEU A 71 2.10 0.57 2.76
C LEU A 71 3.59 0.47 3.15
N VAL A 72 3.84 0.41 4.46
CA VAL A 72 5.10 -0.11 5.03
C VAL A 72 4.78 -1.28 5.96
N SER A 73 5.26 -2.49 5.66
CA SER A 73 5.00 -3.70 6.45
C SER A 73 6.24 -4.20 7.18
N PHE A 74 6.04 -5.00 8.24
CA PHE A 74 7.14 -5.43 9.14
C PHE A 74 7.32 -6.95 9.27
N SER A 75 6.45 -7.76 8.66
CA SER A 75 6.63 -9.22 8.62
C SER A 75 6.97 -9.71 7.22
N GLU A 76 6.13 -9.36 6.24
CA GLU A 76 6.28 -9.78 4.84
C GLU A 76 5.71 -8.72 3.89
N PRO A 77 6.08 -8.73 2.60
CA PRO A 77 5.43 -7.90 1.60
C PRO A 77 3.91 -8.17 1.55
N ILE A 78 3.12 -7.10 1.40
CA ILE A 78 1.67 -7.17 1.22
C ILE A 78 1.39 -7.01 -0.29
N SER A 79 0.64 -7.94 -0.89
CA SER A 79 0.33 -7.95 -2.33
C SER A 79 -1.06 -7.39 -2.67
N GLN A 80 -1.89 -7.16 -1.65
CA GLN A 80 -3.24 -6.65 -1.81
C GLN A 80 -3.23 -5.17 -2.25
N PHE A 81 -3.90 -4.88 -3.36
CA PHE A 81 -4.08 -3.53 -3.89
C PHE A 81 -5.37 -2.86 -3.38
N THR A 82 -6.46 -3.61 -3.27
CA THR A 82 -7.72 -3.11 -2.70
C THR A 82 -7.63 -3.12 -1.18
N PRO A 83 -7.74 -1.96 -0.51
CA PRO A 83 -7.72 -1.89 0.94
C PRO A 83 -8.91 -2.64 1.53
N SER A 84 -8.69 -3.30 2.65
CA SER A 84 -9.76 -3.98 3.38
C SER A 84 -9.98 -3.28 4.73
N ILE A 85 -11.21 -3.33 5.24
CA ILE A 85 -11.55 -2.69 6.51
C ILE A 85 -10.80 -3.40 7.65
N ILE A 86 -10.04 -2.64 8.44
CA ILE A 86 -9.48 -3.11 9.70
C ILE A 86 -10.50 -2.95 10.84
N PRO A 87 -10.55 -3.89 11.80
CA PRO A 87 -9.57 -4.95 12.03
C PRO A 87 -9.78 -6.24 11.21
N MET A 88 -8.70 -6.77 10.62
CA MET A 88 -8.66 -8.13 10.01
C MET A 88 -7.42 -8.88 10.51
N ALA A 89 -7.57 -10.05 11.13
CA ALA A 89 -6.42 -10.75 11.72
C ALA A 89 -5.47 -11.35 10.67
N THR A 90 -4.51 -10.54 10.18
CA THR A 90 -3.51 -10.94 9.18
C THR A 90 -2.12 -11.21 9.76
N TRP A 91 -1.89 -10.93 11.05
CA TRP A 91 -0.59 -11.08 11.75
C TRP A 91 0.59 -10.27 11.17
N ASN A 92 0.38 -9.50 10.10
CA ASN A 92 1.38 -8.62 9.48
C ASN A 92 1.10 -7.17 9.88
N PRO A 93 1.95 -6.54 10.71
CA PRO A 93 1.79 -5.14 11.05
C PRO A 93 2.16 -4.26 9.87
N TYR A 94 1.45 -3.15 9.72
CA TYR A 94 1.77 -2.16 8.70
C TYR A 94 1.41 -0.73 9.10
N LEU A 95 2.10 0.21 8.49
CA LEU A 95 1.75 1.62 8.41
C LEU A 95 1.13 1.86 7.03
N ALA A 96 -0.03 2.47 6.98
CA ALA A 96 -0.73 2.85 5.77
C ALA A 96 -0.81 4.37 5.71
N PRO A 97 0.26 5.08 5.27
CA PRO A 97 0.16 6.50 5.01
C PRO A 97 -0.91 6.77 3.95
N PHE A 98 -1.06 5.92 2.93
CA PHE A 98 -2.18 5.97 1.99
C PHE A 98 -2.30 4.65 1.25
N TRP A 99 -2.94 3.64 1.86
CA TRP A 99 -3.11 2.35 1.19
C TRP A 99 -4.21 2.45 0.14
N GLY A 100 -3.83 2.40 -1.13
CA GLY A 100 -4.72 2.33 -2.27
C GLY A 100 -4.01 1.72 -3.46
N ASP A 101 -4.77 1.41 -4.50
CA ASP A 101 -4.30 0.76 -5.73
C ASP A 101 -3.47 1.75 -6.58
N VAL A 102 -2.18 1.85 -6.25
CA VAL A 102 -1.20 2.79 -6.82
C VAL A 102 -0.56 2.16 -8.05
N ASP A 103 -0.49 2.92 -9.14
CA ASP A 103 0.26 2.54 -10.33
C ASP A 103 1.29 3.63 -10.68
N ASN A 104 2.55 3.34 -10.41
CA ASN A 104 3.65 4.26 -10.68
C ASN A 104 4.24 4.11 -12.10
N ARG A 105 3.75 3.18 -12.93
CA ARG A 105 4.24 2.95 -14.31
C ARG A 105 3.98 4.14 -15.22
N LEU A 106 2.88 4.86 -14.98
CA LEU A 106 2.48 6.04 -15.76
C LEU A 106 3.19 7.31 -15.30
N THR A 107 3.28 7.53 -13.99
CA THR A 107 3.87 8.74 -13.39
C THR A 107 4.21 8.51 -11.93
N GLY A 108 5.11 9.34 -11.43
CA GLY A 108 5.45 9.41 -10.00
C GLY A 108 6.39 8.31 -9.55
N ASP A 109 7.16 8.59 -8.52
CA ASP A 109 8.22 7.70 -8.04
C ASP A 109 7.99 7.39 -6.57
N ILE A 110 8.49 6.21 -6.15
CA ILE A 110 8.44 5.80 -4.75
C ILE A 110 9.87 5.77 -4.24
N TYR A 111 10.18 6.65 -3.30
CA TYR A 111 11.49 6.83 -2.72
C TYR A 111 11.52 6.30 -1.29
N TYR A 112 12.62 5.70 -0.87
CA TYR A 112 12.82 5.33 0.52
C TYR A 112 14.28 5.33 0.96
N ARG A 113 14.50 5.56 2.25
CA ARG A 113 15.80 5.35 2.92
C ARG A 113 15.64 5.24 4.44
N GLN A 114 16.59 4.55 5.07
CA GLN A 114 16.90 4.76 6.48
C GLN A 114 18.07 5.74 6.62
N SER A 115 18.11 6.50 7.70
CA SER A 115 19.16 7.49 7.96
C SER A 115 19.47 7.62 9.45
N MET A 116 20.75 7.81 9.74
CA MET A 116 21.29 8.23 11.04
C MET A 116 21.95 9.62 10.93
N ASP A 117 21.62 10.38 9.88
CA ASP A 117 22.14 11.73 9.70
C ASP A 117 21.68 12.64 10.84
N SER A 118 22.63 13.38 11.43
CA SER A 118 22.38 14.21 12.60
C SER A 118 21.36 15.32 12.36
N SER A 119 21.31 15.88 11.14
CA SER A 119 20.34 16.94 10.82
C SER A 119 18.93 16.39 10.76
N LEU A 120 18.76 15.18 10.19
CA LEU A 120 17.47 14.52 10.10
C LEU A 120 16.99 14.01 11.46
N GLN A 121 17.88 13.44 12.27
CA GLN A 121 17.60 13.05 13.65
C GLN A 121 17.21 14.26 14.51
N ALA A 122 17.91 15.40 14.36
CA ALA A 122 17.59 16.63 15.07
C ALA A 122 16.19 17.14 14.70
N ARG A 123 15.83 17.10 13.40
CA ARG A 123 14.48 17.45 12.94
C ARG A 123 13.42 16.52 13.54
N ALA A 124 13.61 15.20 13.44
CA ALA A 124 12.68 14.22 14.01
C ALA A 124 12.56 14.39 15.53
N THR A 125 13.65 14.64 16.23
CA THR A 125 13.66 14.90 17.66
C THR A 125 12.86 16.16 18.00
N SER A 126 13.05 17.24 17.25
CA SER A 126 12.31 18.49 17.46
C SER A 126 10.81 18.31 17.24
N ASP A 127 10.42 17.63 16.15
CA ASP A 127 9.01 17.36 15.84
C ASP A 127 8.35 16.52 16.94
N ILE A 128 8.95 15.40 17.35
CA ILE A 128 8.37 14.52 18.37
C ILE A 128 8.30 15.21 19.74
N ARG A 129 9.34 15.95 20.14
CA ARG A 129 9.31 16.72 21.40
C ARG A 129 8.20 17.76 21.41
N ALA A 130 7.96 18.42 20.28
CA ALA A 130 6.92 19.42 20.14
C ALA A 130 5.51 18.80 20.18
N TYR A 131 5.31 17.67 19.50
CA TYR A 131 3.97 17.07 19.34
C TYR A 131 3.52 16.25 20.55
N PHE A 132 4.44 15.56 21.23
CA PHE A 132 4.11 14.60 22.30
C PHE A 132 4.58 15.03 23.69
N ASN A 133 5.12 16.24 23.84
CA ASN A 133 5.74 16.74 25.07
C ASN A 133 6.81 15.78 25.65
N SER A 134 7.44 14.97 24.78
CA SER A 134 8.39 13.92 25.17
C SER A 134 9.81 14.48 25.25
N SER A 135 10.08 15.34 26.24
CA SER A 135 11.35 16.09 26.36
C SER A 135 12.62 15.22 26.41
N SER A 136 12.51 13.95 26.81
CA SER A 136 13.60 12.98 26.85
C SER A 136 13.87 12.30 25.50
N PHE A 137 12.89 12.28 24.59
CA PHE A 137 13.03 11.59 23.30
C PHE A 137 14.20 12.18 22.50
N THR A 138 15.04 11.32 21.94
CA THR A 138 16.12 11.72 21.01
C THR A 138 16.21 10.68 19.91
N SER A 139 15.82 11.05 18.69
CA SER A 139 15.84 10.14 17.55
C SER A 139 17.25 9.61 17.30
N ARG A 140 17.37 8.29 17.20
CA ARG A 140 18.61 7.59 16.83
C ARG A 140 18.53 7.01 15.43
N TRP A 141 17.34 6.94 14.87
CA TRP A 141 17.09 6.36 13.56
C TRP A 141 15.85 7.00 12.95
N VAL A 142 15.92 7.33 11.67
CA VAL A 142 14.81 7.87 10.89
C VAL A 142 14.70 7.11 9.58
N PHE A 143 13.51 6.63 9.26
CA PHE A 143 13.16 6.09 7.96
C PHE A 143 12.16 7.01 7.27
N VAL A 144 12.40 7.29 6.00
CA VAL A 144 11.53 8.12 5.16
C VAL A 144 11.15 7.28 3.95
N ALA A 145 9.87 7.18 3.66
CA ALA A 145 9.36 6.69 2.39
C ALA A 145 8.32 7.67 1.82
N THR A 146 8.46 8.00 0.54
CA THR A 146 7.63 9.00 -0.15
C THR A 146 7.12 8.43 -1.46
N TRP A 147 5.81 8.45 -1.63
CA TRP A 147 5.15 8.22 -2.91
C TRP A 147 4.93 9.60 -3.51
N ASP A 148 5.72 9.99 -4.49
CA ASP A 148 5.67 11.31 -5.10
C ASP A 148 4.94 11.24 -6.44
N ARG A 149 3.84 11.98 -6.57
CA ARG A 149 3.04 12.14 -7.80
C ARG A 149 2.60 10.82 -8.41
N VAL A 150 2.29 9.83 -7.57
CA VAL A 150 1.85 8.51 -8.03
C VAL A 150 0.41 8.55 -8.52
N ALA A 151 0.12 7.84 -9.61
CA ALA A 151 -1.24 7.68 -10.12
C ALA A 151 -1.93 6.47 -9.46
N TYR A 152 -3.25 6.39 -9.67
CA TYR A 152 -4.03 5.20 -9.34
C TYR A 152 -4.03 4.21 -10.51
N TYR A 153 -4.20 2.93 -10.24
CA TYR A 153 -4.36 1.91 -11.27
C TYR A 153 -5.60 2.17 -12.14
N GLY A 154 -5.42 2.14 -13.47
CA GLY A 154 -6.46 2.50 -14.43
C GLY A 154 -6.54 4.00 -14.73
N SER A 155 -5.61 4.81 -14.20
CA SER A 155 -5.42 6.18 -14.67
C SER A 155 -4.96 6.22 -16.13
N VAL A 156 -5.21 7.33 -16.81
CA VAL A 156 -4.77 7.59 -18.19
C VAL A 156 -4.05 8.92 -18.24
N VAL A 157 -3.14 9.08 -19.22
CA VAL A 157 -2.31 10.30 -19.36
C VAL A 157 -3.16 11.59 -19.45
N SER A 158 -4.36 11.52 -20.01
CA SER A 158 -5.28 12.66 -20.10
C SER A 158 -6.00 13.02 -18.80
N GLN A 159 -5.95 12.15 -17.78
CA GLN A 159 -6.60 12.29 -16.46
C GLN A 159 -5.60 12.00 -15.34
N GLN A 160 -4.42 12.61 -15.43
CA GLN A 160 -3.30 12.36 -14.54
C GLN A 160 -3.50 13.05 -13.18
N GLN A 161 -4.48 12.58 -12.42
CA GLN A 161 -4.61 12.84 -10.99
C GLN A 161 -3.50 12.11 -10.27
N THR A 162 -2.80 12.82 -9.39
CA THR A 162 -1.65 12.26 -8.68
C THR A 162 -1.76 12.51 -7.19
N ASN A 163 -1.20 11.58 -6.41
CA ASN A 163 -1.06 11.71 -4.98
C ASN A 163 0.43 11.82 -4.62
N THR A 164 0.76 12.74 -3.71
CA THR A 164 2.07 12.84 -3.06
C THR A 164 1.88 12.72 -1.55
N PHE A 165 2.44 11.67 -0.95
CA PHE A 165 2.35 11.42 0.49
C PHE A 165 3.62 10.75 1.00
N GLN A 166 3.90 10.90 2.30
CA GLN A 166 5.13 10.43 2.92
C GLN A 166 4.87 9.85 4.31
N VAL A 167 5.61 8.79 4.63
CA VAL A 167 5.76 8.28 5.99
C VAL A 167 7.17 8.57 6.50
N VAL A 168 7.25 9.06 7.73
CA VAL A 168 8.49 9.21 8.48
C VAL A 168 8.37 8.40 9.76
N LEU A 169 9.18 7.35 9.89
CA LEU A 169 9.25 6.52 11.09
C LEU A 169 10.52 6.86 11.85
N THR A 170 10.42 7.13 13.15
CA THR A 170 11.57 7.52 13.98
C THR A 170 11.55 6.80 15.31
N THR A 171 12.72 6.38 15.80
CA THR A 171 12.86 5.71 17.09
C THR A 171 14.16 6.09 17.80
N ASP A 172 14.13 6.04 19.13
CA ASP A 172 15.32 6.08 20.00
C ASP A 172 15.76 4.66 20.45
N GLY A 173 15.08 3.62 19.96
CA GLY A 173 15.25 2.22 20.32
C GLY A 173 14.29 1.73 21.40
N ASN A 174 13.55 2.63 22.07
CA ASN A 174 12.54 2.31 23.07
C ASN A 174 11.14 2.83 22.67
N ALA A 175 11.03 4.10 22.28
CA ALA A 175 9.82 4.72 21.79
C ALA A 175 9.87 4.89 20.27
N THR A 176 8.73 4.74 19.60
CA THR A 176 8.65 4.84 18.14
C THR A 176 7.47 5.69 17.74
N PHE A 177 7.73 6.63 16.84
CA PHE A 177 6.73 7.55 16.34
C PHE A 177 6.68 7.49 14.82
N VAL A 178 5.48 7.67 14.29
CA VAL A 178 5.25 7.84 12.85
C VAL A 178 4.67 9.21 12.58
N LEU A 179 5.15 9.84 11.50
CA LEU A 179 4.56 11.02 10.90
C LEU A 179 4.06 10.64 9.50
N PHE A 180 2.80 10.94 9.21
CA PHE A 180 2.27 10.95 7.85
C PHE A 180 2.17 12.38 7.35
N ASN A 181 2.72 12.66 6.17
CA ASN A 181 2.72 13.96 5.53
C ASN A 181 2.01 13.88 4.18
N TYR A 182 1.07 14.79 3.92
CA TYR A 182 0.20 14.76 2.75
C TYR A 182 0.37 16.04 1.92
N GLY A 183 0.80 15.86 0.68
CA GLY A 183 0.94 16.91 -0.32
C GLY A 183 -0.32 17.00 -1.17
N THR A 184 -0.20 16.86 -2.48
CA THR A 184 -1.35 16.75 -3.36
C THR A 184 -2.05 15.40 -3.15
N ILE A 185 -3.38 15.40 -2.94
CA ILE A 185 -4.20 14.19 -2.94
C ILE A 185 -5.42 14.46 -3.84
N GLN A 186 -5.53 13.74 -4.96
CA GLN A 186 -6.51 13.98 -6.01
C GLN A 186 -7.34 12.75 -6.37
N TRP A 187 -6.94 11.57 -5.88
CA TRP A 187 -7.65 10.32 -6.08
C TRP A 187 -7.72 9.54 -4.77
N THR A 188 -8.76 8.73 -4.61
CA THR A 188 -8.99 7.86 -3.46
C THR A 188 -8.91 6.38 -3.80
N THR A 189 -9.14 6.01 -5.06
CA THR A 189 -9.45 4.63 -5.44
C THR A 189 -8.98 4.28 -6.85
N GLY A 190 -8.35 3.11 -7.02
CA GLY A 190 -8.04 2.56 -8.34
C GLY A 190 -9.23 1.93 -9.04
N THR A 191 -9.14 1.73 -10.36
CA THR A 191 -10.22 1.14 -11.16
C THR A 191 -10.56 -0.30 -10.74
N ALA A 192 -9.55 -1.11 -10.37
CA ALA A 192 -9.80 -2.48 -9.88
C ALA A 192 -10.47 -2.50 -8.50
N SER A 193 -10.35 -1.40 -7.74
CA SER A 193 -11.07 -1.17 -6.47
C SER A 193 -12.46 -0.57 -6.66
N GLY A 194 -13.00 -0.54 -7.89
CA GLY A 194 -14.32 0.00 -8.22
C GLY A 194 -14.37 1.52 -8.41
N GLY A 195 -13.21 2.17 -8.53
CA GLY A 195 -13.11 3.60 -8.77
C GLY A 195 -13.41 4.01 -10.22
N VAL A 196 -14.00 5.18 -10.40
CA VAL A 196 -14.18 5.86 -11.69
C VAL A 196 -13.46 7.20 -11.63
N SER A 197 -12.51 7.42 -12.54
CA SER A 197 -11.66 8.63 -12.54
C SER A 197 -10.99 8.88 -11.17
N GLY A 198 -10.45 7.83 -10.56
CA GLY A 198 -9.75 7.89 -9.28
C GLY A 198 -10.64 8.02 -8.04
N LEU A 199 -11.97 8.02 -8.17
CA LEU A 199 -12.92 8.30 -7.08
C LEU A 199 -14.01 7.21 -6.98
N GLY A 200 -14.65 7.09 -5.81
CA GLY A 200 -15.69 6.09 -5.56
C GLY A 200 -15.13 4.72 -5.16
N GLY A 201 -15.86 3.62 -5.38
CA GLY A 201 -15.39 2.27 -5.07
C GLY A 201 -15.03 2.07 -3.59
N THR A 202 -13.93 1.36 -3.33
CA THR A 202 -13.30 1.20 -2.01
C THR A 202 -12.16 2.21 -1.84
N PRO A 203 -12.37 3.33 -1.10
CA PRO A 203 -11.35 4.36 -0.93
C PRO A 203 -10.17 3.90 -0.10
N ALA A 204 -9.07 4.66 -0.20
CA ALA A 204 -7.83 4.36 0.48
C ALA A 204 -7.97 4.21 2.01
N LEU A 205 -7.28 3.22 2.57
CA LEU A 205 -7.10 3.08 4.01
C LEU A 205 -5.92 3.94 4.46
N VAL A 206 -6.14 4.74 5.49
CA VAL A 206 -5.11 5.58 6.08
C VAL A 206 -5.06 5.34 7.58
N GLY A 207 -3.91 4.88 8.08
CA GLY A 207 -3.81 4.45 9.46
C GLY A 207 -2.61 3.58 9.79
N VAL A 208 -2.70 2.90 10.93
CA VAL A 208 -1.71 1.94 11.40
C VAL A 208 -2.41 0.68 11.90
N TYR A 209 -1.80 -0.48 11.67
CA TYR A 209 -2.36 -1.78 12.02
C TYR A 209 -1.29 -2.68 12.63
N SER A 210 -1.61 -3.31 13.78
CA SER A 210 -0.64 -4.16 14.50
C SER A 210 -0.53 -5.59 14.01
N GLY A 211 -1.40 -6.04 13.10
CA GLY A 211 -1.58 -7.46 12.80
C GLY A 211 -2.59 -8.15 13.74
N ASN A 212 -3.13 -7.45 14.74
CA ASN A 212 -4.14 -7.94 15.68
C ASN A 212 -5.41 -7.06 15.66
N VAL A 213 -6.58 -7.66 15.85
CA VAL A 213 -7.87 -6.97 15.86
C VAL A 213 -8.03 -5.91 16.95
N SER A 214 -7.21 -5.98 18.00
CA SER A 214 -7.31 -5.09 19.18
C SER A 214 -6.42 -3.86 19.12
N SER A 215 -5.54 -3.73 18.13
CA SER A 215 -4.56 -2.63 18.08
C SER A 215 -4.39 -2.09 16.67
N PHE A 216 -5.08 -0.97 16.41
CA PHE A 216 -5.07 -0.25 15.14
C PHE A 216 -5.62 1.16 15.31
N TYR A 217 -5.40 2.00 14.31
CA TYR A 217 -6.05 3.30 14.19
C TYR A 217 -6.20 3.72 12.75
N THR A 218 -7.37 4.25 12.43
CA THR A 218 -7.68 4.87 11.14
C THR A 218 -7.79 6.37 11.32
N LEU A 219 -7.24 7.12 10.38
CA LEU A 219 -7.40 8.56 10.35
C LEU A 219 -8.85 8.92 9.98
N PRO A 220 -9.37 10.08 10.43
CA PRO A 220 -10.66 10.59 9.98
C PRO A 220 -10.74 10.66 8.45
N GLY A 221 -11.83 10.13 7.89
CA GLY A 221 -12.05 10.05 6.44
C GLY A 221 -11.42 8.83 5.75
N SER A 222 -10.60 8.03 6.44
CA SER A 222 -10.07 6.77 5.91
C SER A 222 -11.22 5.87 5.42
N MET A 223 -11.02 5.19 4.29
CA MET A 223 -12.03 4.35 3.62
C MET A 223 -13.31 5.11 3.17
N THR A 224 -13.28 6.45 3.12
CA THR A 224 -14.37 7.27 2.57
C THR A 224 -13.83 8.31 1.56
N SER A 225 -14.72 9.00 0.85
CA SER A 225 -14.35 10.11 -0.03
C SER A 225 -13.70 11.28 0.72
N ASP A 226 -13.93 11.40 2.03
CA ASP A 226 -13.41 12.50 2.84
C ASP A 226 -11.90 12.43 3.01
N ILE A 227 -11.26 11.30 2.67
CA ILE A 227 -9.81 11.19 2.73
C ILE A 227 -9.08 12.19 1.82
N LEU A 228 -9.74 12.74 0.79
CA LEU A 228 -9.21 13.85 -0.01
C LEU A 228 -8.85 15.08 0.85
N ASN A 229 -9.55 15.27 1.98
CA ASN A 229 -9.34 16.40 2.89
C ASN A 229 -8.11 16.23 3.79
N VAL A 230 -7.43 15.08 3.77
CA VAL A 230 -6.30 14.76 4.67
C VAL A 230 -5.14 15.77 4.57
N THR A 231 -5.04 16.46 3.43
CA THR A 231 -4.08 17.56 3.16
C THR A 231 -4.32 18.80 4.03
N SER A 232 -5.53 18.95 4.58
CA SER A 232 -5.96 20.09 5.40
C SER A 232 -6.17 19.73 6.87
N THR A 233 -6.29 18.44 7.20
CA THR A 233 -6.51 17.97 8.57
C THR A 233 -5.18 17.65 9.27
N SER A 234 -5.20 17.61 10.61
CA SER A 234 -4.03 17.33 11.44
C SER A 234 -4.44 17.04 12.88
N ASN A 235 -3.65 16.24 13.61
CA ASN A 235 -3.69 16.12 15.07
C ASN A 235 -2.54 16.85 15.79
N VAL A 236 -1.67 17.54 15.05
CA VAL A 236 -0.50 18.26 15.57
C VAL A 236 -0.45 19.72 15.12
N GLN A 237 -1.59 20.25 14.66
CA GLN A 237 -1.76 21.63 14.21
C GLN A 237 -0.84 22.03 13.04
N VAL A 238 -0.39 21.05 12.25
CA VAL A 238 0.35 21.25 11.01
C VAL A 238 -0.51 20.66 9.89
N PRO A 239 -1.19 21.47 9.07
CA PRO A 239 -2.07 20.96 8.01
C PRO A 239 -1.36 19.93 7.13
N GLY A 240 -2.03 18.79 6.91
CA GLY A 240 -1.46 17.69 6.13
C GLY A 240 -0.45 16.84 6.89
N ARG A 241 -0.28 17.04 8.21
CA ARG A 241 0.56 16.19 9.06
C ARG A 241 -0.23 15.50 10.14
N TRP A 242 0.00 14.20 10.26
CA TRP A 242 -0.52 13.37 11.34
C TRP A 242 0.63 12.67 12.05
N ALA A 243 0.62 12.67 13.38
CA ALA A 243 1.67 12.06 14.19
C ALA A 243 1.11 11.06 15.19
N LEU A 244 1.71 9.88 15.31
CA LEU A 244 1.25 8.83 16.23
C LEU A 244 2.46 8.23 16.97
N GLU A 245 2.30 7.97 18.27
CA GLU A 245 3.19 7.08 19.04
C GLU A 245 2.70 5.64 18.84
N ILE A 246 3.59 4.73 18.44
CA ILE A 246 3.22 3.39 17.95
C ILE A 246 4.05 2.25 18.54
N ASP A 247 4.90 2.51 19.53
CA ASP A 247 5.63 1.44 20.24
C ASP A 247 4.75 0.65 21.22
N LYS A 248 3.65 1.23 21.72
CA LYS A 248 2.77 0.63 22.74
C LYS A 248 1.74 -0.33 22.13
N TYR A 249 1.37 -1.37 22.89
CA TYR A 249 0.39 -2.38 22.46
C TYR A 249 -0.97 -1.76 22.13
N ASN A 250 -1.49 -0.89 22.99
CA ASN A 250 -2.61 -0.02 22.69
C ASN A 250 -2.05 1.40 22.57
N PRO A 251 -1.78 1.90 21.36
CA PRO A 251 -1.43 3.30 21.18
C PRO A 251 -2.55 4.18 21.77
N GLU A 252 -2.23 4.92 22.83
CA GLU A 252 -3.06 6.02 23.30
C GLU A 252 -2.95 7.12 22.25
N PHE A 253 -3.87 7.14 21.29
CA PHE A 253 -3.94 8.23 20.32
C PHE A 253 -4.53 9.46 21.03
N THR A 254 -3.70 10.14 21.79
CA THR A 254 -4.07 11.43 22.38
C THR A 254 -4.29 12.41 21.23
N VAL A 255 -5.55 12.75 20.98
CA VAL A 255 -5.88 13.91 20.16
C VAL A 255 -5.45 15.12 20.97
N HIS A 256 -4.33 15.73 20.62
CA HIS A 256 -3.98 17.05 21.16
C HIS A 256 -4.96 18.06 20.55
N GLU A 257 -6.04 18.33 21.28
CA GLU A 257 -7.04 19.30 20.86
C GLU A 257 -6.40 20.67 20.63
N SER A 258 -6.77 21.31 19.53
CA SER A 258 -6.49 22.72 19.32
C SER A 258 -7.35 23.55 20.29
N PRO A 259 -6.84 24.60 20.95
CA PRO A 259 -7.67 25.50 21.73
C PRO A 259 -8.66 26.22 20.79
N GLY A 260 -9.88 25.70 20.64
CA GLY A 260 -10.92 26.37 19.84
C GLY A 260 -12.04 25.53 19.23
N GLY A 261 -12.08 24.19 19.39
CA GLY A 261 -13.15 23.37 18.82
C GLY A 261 -13.97 22.65 19.89
N SER A 262 -15.12 23.19 20.26
CA SER A 262 -16.06 22.54 21.19
C SER A 262 -16.76 21.35 20.52
N TRP A 263 -16.43 20.13 20.95
CA TRP A 263 -17.36 18.98 20.88
C TRP A 263 -17.28 18.19 22.18
N VAL A 264 -18.47 17.94 22.74
CA VAL A 264 -18.65 17.29 24.04
C VAL A 264 -18.30 15.82 23.92
N ASN A 265 -17.34 15.33 24.73
CA ASN A 265 -17.21 13.90 24.97
C ASN A 265 -17.56 13.58 26.43
N SER A 266 -18.52 12.69 26.59
CA SER A 266 -19.02 12.21 27.88
C SER A 266 -18.16 11.05 28.35
N SER A 267 -17.09 11.33 29.11
CA SER A 267 -16.49 10.32 29.99
C SER A 267 -16.66 10.78 31.43
N VAL A 268 -17.62 10.18 32.13
CA VAL A 268 -17.82 10.35 33.57
C VAL A 268 -16.70 9.58 34.27
N ASP A 269 -15.78 10.31 34.90
CA ASP A 269 -14.76 9.75 35.79
C ASP A 269 -15.24 9.94 37.24
N VAL A 270 -15.63 8.85 37.90
CA VAL A 270 -15.99 8.86 39.33
C VAL A 270 -14.77 8.43 40.12
N THR A 271 -14.08 9.39 40.74
CA THR A 271 -13.10 9.11 41.79
C THR A 271 -13.55 9.67 43.14
N ASN A 272 -13.56 8.73 44.09
CA ASN A 272 -13.92 8.84 45.50
C ASN A 272 -13.23 10.00 46.23
N ALA A 273 -14.02 10.83 46.91
CA ALA A 273 -13.54 11.68 48.00
C ALA A 273 -13.87 11.03 49.35
N THR A 274 -12.87 10.43 50.00
CA THR A 274 -12.98 10.04 51.42
C THR A 274 -12.47 11.19 52.30
N GLY A 275 -13.40 11.88 52.95
CA GLY A 275 -13.11 12.92 53.95
C GLY A 275 -12.82 12.31 55.31
N ASN A 276 -11.64 12.61 55.86
CA ASN A 276 -11.27 12.28 57.23
C ASN A 276 -11.72 13.43 58.15
N VAL A 277 -12.62 13.18 59.11
CA VAL A 277 -13.06 14.20 60.09
C VAL A 277 -12.38 13.94 61.44
N SER A 278 -11.59 14.93 61.88
CA SER A 278 -10.93 14.99 63.18
C SER A 278 -11.92 15.39 64.28
N THR A 279 -11.95 14.64 65.37
CA THR A 279 -12.68 14.98 66.60
C THR A 279 -11.91 16.01 67.42
N THR A 280 -12.61 17.02 67.94
CA THR A 280 -12.08 17.93 68.97
C THR A 280 -13.02 17.90 70.17
N THR A 281 -12.45 17.61 71.34
CA THR A 281 -13.12 17.57 72.64
C THR A 281 -13.04 18.94 73.29
N THR A 282 -14.14 19.43 73.88
CA THR A 282 -14.08 20.55 74.83
C THR A 282 -14.99 20.28 76.03
N THR A 283 -14.41 20.46 77.21
CA THR A 283 -14.92 20.19 78.55
C THR A 283 -15.57 21.44 79.19
N SER A 284 -16.36 21.21 80.25
CA SER A 284 -16.86 22.13 81.30
C SER A 284 -18.33 22.53 81.16
N SER A 285 -19.16 22.66 82.19
CA SER A 285 -19.05 22.44 83.64
C SER A 285 -20.47 22.48 84.22
N THR A 286 -20.69 21.82 85.36
CA THR A 286 -21.93 21.68 86.12
C THR A 286 -22.41 22.96 86.81
N THR A 287 -23.73 23.23 86.84
CA THR A 287 -24.48 23.73 88.02
C THR A 287 -25.98 23.40 87.94
N THR A 288 -26.57 23.29 89.12
CA THR A 288 -27.77 22.56 89.60
C THR A 288 -29.13 23.27 89.39
N THR A 289 -30.23 22.53 89.14
CA THR A 289 -31.57 22.69 89.79
C THR A 289 -32.54 21.51 89.48
N THR A 290 -33.46 21.30 90.42
CA THR A 290 -34.46 20.24 90.78
C THR A 290 -35.43 19.71 89.68
N PRO A 291 -36.03 18.49 89.84
CA PRO A 291 -36.48 17.64 88.74
C PRO A 291 -37.99 17.70 88.51
N THR A 292 -38.43 17.92 87.27
CA THR A 292 -39.79 17.54 86.82
C THR A 292 -39.94 17.56 85.29
N THR A 293 -39.03 18.21 84.58
CA THR A 293 -38.97 18.22 83.09
C THR A 293 -38.09 17.12 82.52
N THR A 294 -37.12 16.61 83.29
CA THR A 294 -36.07 15.69 82.81
C THR A 294 -36.63 14.35 82.34
N THR A 295 -37.64 13.79 83.01
CA THR A 295 -38.16 12.44 82.69
C THR A 295 -38.87 12.39 81.34
N THR A 296 -39.62 13.43 80.97
CA THR A 296 -40.30 13.50 79.67
C THR A 296 -39.31 13.77 78.54
N THR A 297 -38.28 14.59 78.79
CA THR A 297 -37.23 14.86 77.79
C THR A 297 -36.35 13.64 77.55
N THR A 298 -36.05 12.84 78.59
CA THR A 298 -35.31 11.59 78.45
C THR A 298 -36.10 10.54 77.69
N THR A 299 -37.42 10.39 77.92
CA THR A 299 -38.23 9.40 77.18
C THR A 299 -38.43 9.79 75.72
N THR A 300 -38.57 11.07 75.40
CA THR A 300 -38.64 11.56 74.00
C THR A 300 -37.30 11.41 73.27
N LEU A 301 -36.19 11.61 73.98
CA LEU A 301 -34.86 11.43 73.41
C LEU A 301 -34.61 9.94 73.13
N ASP A 302 -34.97 9.06 74.05
CA ASP A 302 -34.80 7.60 73.93
C ASP A 302 -35.65 7.00 72.79
N THR A 303 -36.88 7.50 72.61
CA THR A 303 -37.70 7.15 71.43
C THR A 303 -37.08 7.68 70.15
N THR A 304 -36.53 8.89 70.14
CA THR A 304 -35.86 9.46 68.95
C THR A 304 -34.61 8.66 68.57
N THR A 305 -33.77 8.27 69.54
CA THR A 305 -32.60 7.39 69.30
C THR A 305 -33.01 6.02 68.78
N THR A 306 -34.04 5.40 69.37
CA THR A 306 -34.55 4.10 68.89
C THR A 306 -35.07 4.17 67.46
N THR A 307 -35.73 5.29 67.11
CA THR A 307 -36.22 5.51 65.73
C THR A 307 -35.06 5.70 64.76
N LEU A 308 -34.01 6.42 65.15
CA LEU A 308 -32.82 6.64 64.34
C LEU A 308 -32.02 5.35 64.14
N ASP A 309 -31.88 4.50 65.15
CA ASP A 309 -31.23 3.19 65.05
C ASP A 309 -32.00 2.25 64.12
N THR A 310 -33.34 2.30 64.17
CA THR A 310 -34.20 1.54 63.25
C THR A 310 -34.03 2.01 61.82
N MET A 311 -33.98 3.33 61.58
CA MET A 311 -33.73 3.90 60.24
C MET A 311 -32.33 3.56 59.73
N THR A 312 -31.32 3.61 60.60
CA THR A 312 -29.93 3.26 60.26
C THR A 312 -29.81 1.79 59.88
N THR A 313 -30.50 0.91 60.60
CA THR A 313 -30.55 -0.52 60.28
C THR A 313 -31.26 -0.76 58.94
N ALA A 314 -32.39 -0.10 58.69
CA ALA A 314 -33.11 -0.21 57.41
C ALA A 314 -32.27 0.29 56.22
N LEU A 315 -31.51 1.37 56.41
CA LEU A 315 -30.60 1.89 55.40
C LEU A 315 -29.43 0.93 55.12
N ALA A 316 -28.88 0.28 56.15
CA ALA A 316 -27.83 -0.74 56.01
C ALA A 316 -28.33 -1.96 55.23
N THR A 317 -29.57 -2.42 55.50
CA THR A 317 -30.21 -3.50 54.72
C THR A 317 -30.40 -3.08 53.26
N THR A 318 -30.94 -1.89 53.02
CA THR A 318 -31.13 -1.36 51.65
C THR A 318 -29.81 -1.25 50.89
N THR A 319 -28.74 -0.84 51.56
CA THR A 319 -27.38 -0.76 50.97
C THR A 319 -26.86 -2.15 50.62
N THR A 320 -27.09 -3.15 51.46
CA THR A 320 -26.69 -4.54 51.24
C THR A 320 -27.45 -5.16 50.06
N ASP A 321 -28.75 -4.90 49.95
CA ASP A 321 -29.58 -5.34 48.83
C ASP A 321 -29.15 -4.70 47.50
N LEU A 322 -28.76 -3.42 47.53
CA LEU A 322 -28.24 -2.73 46.35
C LEU A 322 -26.91 -3.32 45.89
N VAL A 323 -25.98 -3.58 46.82
CA VAL A 323 -24.68 -4.23 46.52
C VAL A 323 -24.89 -5.63 45.92
N THR A 324 -25.83 -6.39 46.47
CA THR A 324 -26.18 -7.73 45.95
C THR A 324 -26.76 -7.62 44.53
N THR A 325 -27.63 -6.64 44.29
CA THR A 325 -28.20 -6.37 42.97
C THR A 325 -27.13 -5.98 41.96
N THR A 326 -26.17 -5.13 42.34
CA THR A 326 -25.05 -4.75 41.46
C THR A 326 -24.14 -5.94 41.13
N MET A 327 -23.87 -6.83 42.10
CA MET A 327 -23.08 -8.05 41.84
C MET A 327 -23.78 -9.01 40.86
N ILE A 328 -25.11 -9.14 40.96
CA ILE A 328 -25.90 -9.94 40.02
C ILE A 328 -25.86 -9.31 38.62
N LEU A 329 -25.96 -7.98 38.54
CA LEU A 329 -25.89 -7.27 37.26
C LEU A 329 -24.51 -7.43 36.61
N ASP A 330 -23.41 -7.29 37.36
CA ASP A 330 -22.05 -7.50 36.85
C ASP A 330 -21.84 -8.93 36.34
N THR A 331 -22.34 -9.92 37.08
CA THR A 331 -22.29 -11.32 36.66
C THR A 331 -23.09 -11.54 35.37
N THR A 332 -24.26 -10.91 35.26
CA THR A 332 -25.12 -10.99 34.06
C THR A 332 -24.44 -10.35 32.86
N THR A 333 -23.85 -9.16 33.03
CA THR A 333 -23.09 -8.45 31.98
C THR A 333 -21.89 -9.28 31.51
N THR A 334 -21.12 -9.85 32.44
CA THR A 334 -19.99 -10.74 32.11
C THR A 334 -20.44 -11.96 31.30
N THR A 335 -21.60 -12.55 31.66
CA THR A 335 -22.15 -13.70 30.94
C THR A 335 -22.61 -13.30 29.53
N LEU A 336 -23.16 -12.10 29.37
CA LEU A 336 -23.57 -11.56 28.08
C LEU A 336 -22.35 -11.29 27.18
N ASP A 337 -21.28 -10.72 27.73
CA ASP A 337 -20.02 -10.46 27.00
C ASP A 337 -19.33 -11.75 26.53
N ILE A 338 -19.36 -12.81 27.35
CA ILE A 338 -18.88 -14.13 26.92
C ILE A 338 -19.75 -14.66 25.79
N THR A 339 -21.08 -14.52 25.89
CA THR A 339 -22.02 -15.00 24.89
C THR A 339 -21.85 -14.26 23.55
N THR A 340 -21.69 -12.94 23.56
CA THR A 340 -21.42 -12.14 22.35
C THR A 340 -20.08 -12.52 21.72
N THR A 341 -19.04 -12.70 22.52
CA THR A 341 -17.72 -13.18 22.04
C THR A 341 -17.82 -14.57 21.39
N THR A 342 -18.60 -15.49 21.97
CA THR A 342 -18.83 -16.81 21.36
C THR A 342 -19.64 -16.73 20.05
N LEU A 343 -20.55 -15.76 19.94
CA LEU A 343 -21.34 -15.54 18.71
C LEU A 343 -20.48 -14.92 17.60
N ASP A 344 -19.61 -13.97 17.94
CA ASP A 344 -18.66 -13.36 17.00
C ASP A 344 -17.64 -14.40 16.49
N THR A 345 -17.13 -15.26 17.36
CA THR A 345 -16.22 -16.34 16.94
C THR A 345 -16.91 -17.40 16.07
N THR A 346 -18.17 -17.73 16.34
CA THR A 346 -18.95 -18.66 15.50
C THR A 346 -19.38 -18.05 14.16
N THR A 347 -19.48 -16.73 14.03
CA THR A 347 -19.83 -16.05 12.76
C THR A 347 -18.61 -15.67 11.91
N THR A 348 -17.45 -15.42 12.53
CA THR A 348 -16.18 -15.14 11.84
C THR A 348 -15.57 -16.37 11.17
N THR A 349 -15.79 -17.58 11.70
CA THR A 349 -15.26 -18.82 11.11
C THR A 349 -15.89 -19.13 9.74
N PRO A 350 -17.22 -19.04 9.55
CA PRO A 350 -17.83 -19.08 8.22
C PRO A 350 -17.33 -17.98 7.30
N ALA A 351 -17.24 -16.72 7.77
CA ALA A 351 -16.82 -15.59 6.93
C ALA A 351 -15.38 -15.73 6.40
N THR A 352 -14.45 -16.21 7.23
CA THR A 352 -13.06 -16.53 6.81
C THR A 352 -13.01 -17.72 5.85
N THR A 353 -13.93 -18.68 5.98
CA THR A 353 -14.07 -19.78 5.02
C THR A 353 -14.62 -19.28 3.68
N THR A 354 -15.54 -18.32 3.67
CA THR A 354 -16.06 -17.72 2.42
C THR A 354 -14.98 -16.91 1.72
N THR A 355 -14.20 -16.09 2.43
CA THR A 355 -13.12 -15.30 1.82
C THR A 355 -11.98 -16.17 1.27
N THR A 356 -11.64 -17.26 1.96
CA THR A 356 -10.66 -18.24 1.44
C THR A 356 -11.19 -18.98 0.20
N LEU A 357 -12.50 -19.26 0.13
CA LEU A 357 -13.11 -19.86 -1.06
C LEU A 357 -13.18 -18.88 -2.23
N ASP A 358 -13.50 -17.61 -1.98
CA ASP A 358 -13.55 -16.55 -3.00
C ASP A 358 -12.16 -16.27 -3.59
N THR A 359 -11.13 -16.21 -2.75
CA THR A 359 -9.73 -16.08 -3.20
C THR A 359 -9.30 -17.30 -4.02
N THR A 360 -9.57 -18.51 -3.54
CA THR A 360 -9.29 -19.75 -4.30
C THR A 360 -10.02 -19.78 -5.65
N THR A 361 -11.27 -19.29 -5.70
CA THR A 361 -12.06 -19.20 -6.93
C THR A 361 -11.46 -18.19 -7.89
N THR A 362 -11.01 -17.04 -7.39
CA THR A 362 -10.34 -15.99 -8.18
C THR A 362 -9.02 -16.48 -8.77
N ASP A 363 -8.22 -17.21 -7.98
CA ASP A 363 -6.96 -17.82 -8.43
C ASP A 363 -7.21 -18.86 -9.54
N LEU A 364 -8.28 -19.66 -9.41
CA LEU A 364 -8.67 -20.65 -10.41
C LEU A 364 -9.12 -19.99 -11.73
N VAL A 365 -9.91 -18.92 -11.66
CA VAL A 365 -10.31 -18.13 -12.83
C VAL A 365 -9.09 -17.54 -13.53
N THR A 366 -8.16 -16.97 -12.77
CA THR A 366 -6.91 -16.39 -13.29
C THR A 366 -6.06 -17.46 -13.98
N THR A 367 -5.90 -18.63 -13.34
CA THR A 367 -5.18 -19.78 -13.91
C THR A 367 -5.81 -20.24 -15.22
N THR A 368 -7.15 -20.27 -15.29
CA THR A 368 -7.89 -20.65 -16.50
C THR A 368 -7.65 -19.65 -17.63
N MET A 369 -7.67 -18.35 -17.35
CA MET A 369 -7.37 -17.30 -18.35
C MET A 369 -5.94 -17.40 -18.90
N ILE A 370 -4.96 -17.71 -18.03
CA ILE A 370 -3.56 -17.94 -18.45
C ILE A 370 -3.48 -19.17 -19.38
N LEU A 371 -4.20 -20.24 -19.05
CA LEU A 371 -4.22 -21.46 -19.87
C LEU A 371 -4.87 -21.22 -21.24
N ASP A 372 -5.96 -20.45 -21.30
CA ASP A 372 -6.61 -20.06 -22.57
C ASP A 372 -5.68 -19.20 -23.44
N THR A 373 -4.98 -18.24 -22.82
CA THR A 373 -3.99 -17.40 -23.52
C THR A 373 -2.83 -18.24 -24.06
N THR A 374 -2.35 -19.20 -23.26
CA THR A 374 -1.28 -20.12 -23.65
C THR A 374 -1.72 -21.01 -24.81
N THR A 375 -2.93 -21.55 -24.75
CA THR A 375 -3.53 -22.38 -25.81
C THR A 375 -3.66 -21.60 -27.11
N THR A 376 -4.18 -20.36 -27.03
CA THR A 376 -4.29 -19.46 -28.20
C THR A 376 -2.92 -19.18 -28.83
N THR A 377 -1.89 -18.96 -27.99
CA THR A 377 -0.52 -18.74 -28.47
C THR A 377 0.05 -19.97 -29.16
N LEU A 378 -0.24 -21.17 -28.64
CA LEU A 378 0.18 -22.43 -29.23
C LEU A 378 -0.54 -22.70 -30.56
N ASP A 379 -1.83 -22.38 -30.68
CA ASP A 379 -2.59 -22.50 -31.93
C ASP A 379 -2.04 -21.57 -33.01
N ILE A 380 -1.73 -20.31 -32.65
CA ILE A 380 -1.06 -19.36 -33.55
C ILE A 380 0.28 -19.94 -33.99
N THR A 381 1.10 -20.42 -33.05
CA THR A 381 2.42 -21.00 -33.35
C THR A 381 2.30 -22.19 -34.29
N THR A 382 1.34 -23.08 -34.06
CA THR A 382 1.07 -24.25 -34.91
C THR A 382 0.65 -23.82 -36.31
N THR A 383 -0.24 -22.84 -36.42
CA THR A 383 -0.67 -22.26 -37.70
C THR A 383 0.50 -21.61 -38.45
N THR A 384 1.39 -20.91 -37.74
CA THR A 384 2.61 -20.35 -38.35
C THR A 384 3.58 -21.43 -38.82
N LEU A 385 3.67 -22.56 -38.11
CA LEU A 385 4.51 -23.68 -38.51
C LEU A 385 3.94 -24.39 -39.75
N ASP A 386 2.63 -24.60 -39.80
CA ASP A 386 1.93 -25.18 -40.97
C ASP A 386 2.08 -24.29 -42.21
N THR A 387 1.95 -22.96 -42.06
CA THR A 387 2.20 -22.02 -43.18
C THR A 387 3.68 -22.00 -43.60
N THR A 388 4.60 -22.11 -42.64
CA THR A 388 6.05 -22.17 -42.90
C THR A 388 6.45 -23.48 -43.58
N THR A 389 5.75 -24.59 -43.36
CA THR A 389 6.04 -25.90 -43.98
C THR A 389 5.34 -26.10 -45.32
N THR A 390 4.17 -25.51 -45.53
CA THR A 390 3.45 -25.54 -46.82
C THR A 390 4.13 -24.70 -47.91
N THR A 391 4.80 -23.60 -47.54
CA THR A 391 5.48 -22.71 -48.50
C THR A 391 6.67 -23.38 -49.22
N PRO A 392 7.58 -24.12 -48.55
CA PRO A 392 8.59 -24.94 -49.21
C PRO A 392 8.00 -26.07 -50.06
N ALA A 393 6.89 -26.68 -49.64
CA ALA A 393 6.23 -27.74 -50.40
C ALA A 393 5.69 -27.23 -51.75
N THR A 394 5.03 -26.06 -51.78
CA THR A 394 4.57 -25.43 -53.03
C THR A 394 5.73 -24.93 -53.89
N THR A 395 6.83 -24.50 -53.27
CA THR A 395 8.06 -24.15 -53.99
C THR A 395 8.72 -25.38 -54.64
N THR A 396 8.65 -26.53 -53.96
CA THR A 396 9.19 -27.79 -54.49
C THR A 396 8.35 -28.29 -55.66
N THR A 397 7.01 -28.27 -55.57
CA THR A 397 6.15 -28.68 -56.67
C THR A 397 6.30 -27.77 -57.90
N THR A 398 6.46 -26.46 -57.70
CA THR A 398 6.71 -25.52 -58.82
C THR A 398 8.08 -25.72 -59.47
N LEU A 399 9.10 -26.11 -58.69
CA LEU A 399 10.41 -26.46 -59.24
C LEU A 399 10.36 -27.77 -60.03
N ASP A 400 9.62 -28.78 -59.55
CA ASP A 400 9.41 -30.04 -60.25
C ASP A 400 8.67 -29.85 -61.57
N THR A 401 7.62 -29.02 -61.60
CA THR A 401 6.93 -28.68 -62.86
C THR A 401 7.84 -27.95 -63.83
N THR A 402 8.61 -26.96 -63.34
CA THR A 402 9.56 -26.21 -64.17
C THR A 402 10.65 -27.12 -64.74
N THR A 403 11.13 -28.08 -63.95
CA THR A 403 12.11 -29.07 -64.39
C THR A 403 11.54 -29.98 -65.46
N THR A 404 10.29 -30.43 -65.30
CA THR A 404 9.57 -31.25 -66.29
C THR A 404 9.37 -30.52 -67.62
N ASP A 405 9.00 -29.24 -67.56
CA ASP A 405 8.83 -28.38 -68.74
C ASP A 405 10.17 -28.17 -69.48
N LEU A 406 11.26 -28.00 -68.73
CA LEU A 406 12.60 -27.86 -69.31
C LEU A 406 13.05 -29.14 -70.01
N VAL A 407 12.82 -30.31 -69.41
CA VAL A 407 13.11 -31.61 -70.03
C VAL A 407 12.31 -31.78 -71.32
N THR A 408 11.02 -31.44 -71.29
CA THR A 408 10.15 -31.50 -72.48
C THR A 408 10.63 -30.56 -73.58
N THR A 409 11.02 -29.34 -73.23
CA THR A 409 11.58 -28.36 -74.18
C THR A 409 12.88 -28.86 -74.81
N THR A 410 13.74 -29.49 -74.00
CA THR A 410 15.00 -30.08 -74.48
C THR A 410 14.75 -31.20 -75.49
N MET A 411 13.79 -32.10 -75.21
CA MET A 411 13.40 -33.16 -76.15
C MET A 411 12.86 -32.61 -77.47
N ILE A 412 12.08 -31.53 -77.43
CA ILE A 412 11.58 -30.85 -78.65
C ILE A 412 12.75 -30.27 -79.44
N LEU A 413 13.72 -29.65 -78.76
CA LEU A 413 14.91 -29.09 -79.40
C LEU A 413 15.78 -30.18 -80.06
N ASP A 414 15.98 -31.31 -79.39
CA ASP A 414 16.72 -32.46 -79.93
C ASP A 414 16.03 -33.02 -81.19
N THR A 415 14.70 -33.14 -81.14
CA THR A 415 13.89 -33.59 -82.30
C THR A 415 13.99 -32.60 -83.46
N THR A 416 13.96 -31.30 -83.17
CA THR A 416 14.09 -30.24 -84.16
C THR A 416 15.47 -30.26 -84.80
N THR A 417 16.51 -30.43 -83.99
CA THR A 417 17.91 -30.54 -84.45
C THR A 417 18.09 -31.75 -85.36
N THR A 418 17.58 -32.91 -84.96
CA THR A 418 17.59 -34.13 -85.78
C THR A 418 16.87 -33.92 -87.12
N THR A 419 15.74 -33.21 -87.11
CA THR A 419 14.98 -32.90 -88.34
C THR A 419 15.78 -31.96 -89.25
N LEU A 420 16.47 -30.97 -88.67
CA LEU A 420 17.34 -30.06 -89.41
C LEU A 420 18.52 -30.83 -90.03
N ASP A 421 19.17 -31.72 -89.29
CA ASP A 421 20.27 -32.55 -89.82
C ASP A 421 19.82 -33.42 -91.00
N ILE A 422 18.65 -34.05 -90.89
CA ILE A 422 18.03 -34.82 -92.00
C ILE A 422 17.78 -33.90 -93.21
N THR A 423 17.22 -32.72 -92.98
CA THR A 423 16.93 -31.74 -94.05
C THR A 423 18.21 -31.28 -94.73
N THR A 424 19.26 -31.02 -93.96
CA THR A 424 20.58 -30.60 -94.45
C THR A 424 21.21 -31.70 -95.30
N THR A 425 21.19 -32.95 -94.81
CA THR A 425 21.66 -34.13 -95.56
C THR A 425 20.87 -34.33 -96.86
N THR A 426 19.56 -34.09 -96.83
CA THR A 426 18.70 -34.15 -98.01
C THR A 426 19.07 -33.05 -99.01
N LEU A 427 19.33 -31.82 -98.55
CA LEU A 427 19.75 -30.72 -99.42
C LEU A 427 21.13 -31.00 -100.05
N ASP A 428 22.08 -31.52 -99.28
CA ASP A 428 23.40 -31.91 -99.78
C ASP A 428 23.27 -32.99 -100.88
N THR A 429 22.49 -34.04 -100.66
CA THR A 429 22.24 -35.06 -101.70
C THR A 429 21.54 -34.48 -102.94
N THR A 430 20.58 -33.57 -102.74
CA THR A 430 19.87 -32.90 -103.84
C THR A 430 20.79 -31.96 -104.64
N THR A 431 21.80 -31.36 -104.04
CA THR A 431 22.78 -30.48 -104.73
C THR A 431 23.92 -31.28 -105.38
N THR A 432 24.31 -32.43 -104.83
CA THR A 432 25.28 -33.33 -105.46
C THR A 432 24.75 -33.98 -106.75
N THR A 433 23.45 -34.22 -106.84
CA THR A 433 22.84 -34.89 -108.01
C THR A 433 22.98 -34.06 -109.30
N PRO A 434 22.64 -32.76 -109.33
CA PRO A 434 22.97 -31.87 -110.45
C PRO A 434 24.47 -31.80 -110.72
N ALA A 435 25.34 -31.74 -109.70
CA ALA A 435 26.79 -31.69 -109.93
C ALA A 435 27.33 -32.95 -110.62
N THR A 436 26.84 -34.14 -110.25
CA THR A 436 27.15 -35.40 -110.96
C THR A 436 26.55 -35.43 -112.38
N THR A 437 25.40 -34.79 -112.59
CA THR A 437 24.77 -34.66 -113.91
C THR A 437 25.53 -33.68 -114.81
N THR A 438 26.03 -32.57 -114.25
CA THR A 438 26.86 -31.59 -114.96
C THR A 438 28.20 -32.19 -115.33
N THR A 439 28.86 -32.92 -114.43
CA THR A 439 30.11 -33.60 -114.74
C THR A 439 29.95 -34.69 -115.79
N THR A 440 28.85 -35.46 -115.76
CA THR A 440 28.54 -36.41 -116.85
C THR A 440 28.26 -35.70 -118.18
N LEU A 441 27.53 -34.58 -118.16
CA LEU A 441 27.28 -33.77 -119.36
C LEU A 441 28.57 -33.17 -119.93
N ASP A 442 29.48 -32.69 -119.07
CA ASP A 442 30.81 -32.20 -119.45
C ASP A 442 31.67 -33.32 -120.05
N THR A 443 31.68 -34.53 -119.48
CA THR A 443 32.37 -35.68 -120.09
C THR A 443 31.77 -36.06 -121.44
N THR A 444 30.43 -36.05 -121.56
CA THR A 444 29.76 -36.39 -122.82
C THR A 444 30.05 -35.34 -123.90
N THR A 445 30.13 -34.07 -123.51
CA THR A 445 30.49 -32.96 -124.40
C THR A 445 31.96 -33.05 -124.81
N THR A 446 32.85 -33.42 -123.90
CA THR A 446 34.27 -33.65 -124.19
C THR A 446 34.46 -34.80 -125.18
N ASP A 447 33.75 -35.91 -125.00
CA ASP A 447 33.78 -37.06 -125.91
C ASP A 447 33.23 -36.72 -127.31
N LEU A 448 32.18 -35.89 -127.39
CA LEU A 448 31.62 -35.37 -128.65
C LEU A 448 32.60 -34.46 -129.41
N VAL A 449 33.42 -33.67 -128.69
CA VAL A 449 34.45 -32.81 -129.29
C VAL A 449 35.64 -33.62 -129.84
N GLN A 450 35.91 -34.82 -129.32
CA GLN A 450 36.95 -35.71 -129.87
C GLN A 450 36.52 -36.51 -131.12
N LEU A 451 35.23 -36.47 -131.49
CA LEU A 451 34.65 -37.14 -132.65
C LEU A 451 34.49 -36.23 -133.89
N GLN A 452 34.95 -34.98 -133.82
CA GLN A 452 35.09 -34.02 -134.94
C GLN A 452 36.55 -33.86 -135.33
#